data_AF-A0A1H8M6S8-F1
#
_entry.id   AF-A0A1H8M6S8-F1
#
_cell.length_a   1.000
_cell.length_b   1.000
_cell.length_c   1.000
_cell.angle_alpha   90.00
_cell.angle_beta   90.00
_cell.angle_gamma   90.00
#
_symmetry.space_group_name_H-M   'P 1'
#
loop_
_entity.id
_entity.type
_entity.pdbx_description
1 polymer ?
#
loop_
_entity_poly.entity_id
_entity_poly.type
_entity_poly.pdbx_seq_one_letter_code
_entity_poly.pdbx_strand_id
1 'polypeptide(L)'
;MQFAALSKAGGSPDDVAPLARVSCVVRLGGFVQAAVSWMSAPTEPCIRPTACSIRTWSAATNALTLRCDIAQEETDIGLRATPTVTADRGGGVFDGRRARELVLSNTDEADADARPHTPLAHGSRVLPAVTVDTYNEELRDDDGFVGDRASRRAFRAILADWRERLKEHGEDPLGATPTEEVSKAKLDKMMASDDPKSAALVHTVVEEFAVELATVVRRFMRLASWKDTQRIVLGGGLIASRIGELAMGRASLILTGAGVTVELSPIQNHPDEAGLIGSVQLAPSWILAGHDAILAADIGGTNARVGIVELNADKRGSVAEADVWKRQHWRHFDDKPSREEAIDRIADMLVKLIERAEGEKVKLAPFMGIGCPGLIDDHGTILKGGQNLPGNWEGDGFNLAVALGKRLPRIGGHDVFIQIHNDAVVQGLSEVPNMKDVSHWGVMTIGTGLGNARFTNRTD
;
A
#
# COMPACT_ATOMS: atom_id res chain seq x y z
N MET A 1 29.41 -22.00 -7.87
CA MET A 1 30.03 -21.95 -9.22
C MET A 1 31.54 -21.90 -9.05
N GLN A 2 32.29 -22.84 -9.62
CA GLN A 2 33.75 -22.72 -9.73
C GLN A 2 34.08 -22.34 -11.16
N PHE A 3 34.75 -21.21 -11.36
CA PHE A 3 35.28 -20.82 -12.66
C PHE A 3 36.74 -21.27 -12.73
N ALA A 4 37.06 -22.17 -13.66
CA ALA A 4 38.44 -22.53 -13.98
C ALA A 4 38.84 -21.86 -15.29
N ALA A 5 39.81 -20.95 -15.24
CA ALA A 5 40.44 -20.39 -16.43
C ALA A 5 41.51 -21.36 -16.94
N LEU A 6 41.30 -21.93 -18.12
CA LEU A 6 42.35 -22.67 -18.83
C LEU A 6 43.31 -21.65 -19.46
N SER A 7 44.51 -21.53 -18.92
CA SER A 7 45.62 -20.83 -19.58
C SER A 7 46.36 -21.78 -20.52
N LYS A 8 46.80 -21.26 -21.67
CA LYS A 8 47.91 -21.76 -22.50
C LYS A 8 48.28 -20.65 -23.48
N ALA A 9 49.47 -20.53 -24.03
CA ALA A 9 50.85 -21.00 -23.81
C ALA A 9 51.62 -20.39 -25.00
N GLY A 10 52.89 -20.02 -24.83
CA GLY A 10 53.67 -19.26 -25.82
C GLY A 10 53.74 -19.86 -27.23
N GLY A 11 53.84 -18.97 -28.23
CA GLY A 11 54.12 -19.24 -29.64
C GLY A 11 54.48 -17.95 -30.40
N SER A 12 55.46 -18.05 -31.31
CA SER A 12 56.13 -17.04 -32.14
C SER A 12 55.19 -16.16 -33.01
N PRO A 13 55.59 -14.94 -33.44
CA PRO A 13 54.74 -14.04 -34.20
C PRO A 13 54.86 -14.37 -35.70
N ASP A 14 53.85 -15.03 -36.26
CA ASP A 14 53.45 -15.02 -37.68
C ASP A 14 52.55 -16.23 -37.92
N ASP A 15 51.30 -16.16 -37.44
CA ASP A 15 50.24 -17.08 -37.85
C ASP A 15 48.88 -16.44 -37.58
N VAL A 16 47.97 -16.55 -38.55
CA VAL A 16 46.60 -16.02 -38.51
C VAL A 16 45.89 -16.50 -37.24
N ALA A 17 45.47 -15.57 -36.39
CA ALA A 17 44.82 -15.88 -35.11
C ALA A 17 43.55 -16.73 -35.32
N PRO A 18 43.38 -17.88 -34.62
CA PRO A 18 42.17 -18.68 -34.75
C PRO A 18 41.00 -18.03 -33.99
N LEU A 19 39.79 -18.14 -34.54
CA LEU A 19 38.53 -17.76 -33.91
C LEU A 19 38.46 -18.27 -32.46
N ALA A 20 38.27 -17.38 -31.49
CA ALA A 20 38.11 -17.75 -30.09
C ALA A 20 36.70 -18.32 -29.86
N ARG A 21 36.61 -19.60 -29.48
CA ARG A 21 35.37 -20.25 -29.03
C ARG A 21 35.24 -20.09 -27.52
N VAL A 22 34.20 -19.41 -27.06
CA VAL A 22 33.83 -19.36 -25.64
C VAL A 22 32.63 -20.28 -25.44
N SER A 23 32.80 -21.30 -24.61
CA SER A 23 31.74 -22.26 -24.28
C SER A 23 31.37 -22.15 -22.80
N CYS A 24 30.09 -21.93 -22.52
CA CYS A 24 29.55 -21.99 -21.16
C CYS A 24 28.87 -23.34 -20.94
N VAL A 25 29.29 -24.07 -19.91
CA VAL A 25 28.79 -25.41 -19.58
C VAL A 25 28.04 -25.36 -18.25
N VAL A 26 26.76 -25.70 -18.27
CA VAL A 26 25.94 -25.80 -17.06
C VAL A 26 25.89 -27.27 -16.63
N ARG A 27 26.31 -27.56 -15.40
CA ARG A 27 26.23 -28.89 -14.77
C ARG A 27 25.31 -28.85 -13.55
N LEU A 28 24.38 -29.80 -13.49
CA LEU A 28 23.56 -30.10 -12.32
C LEU A 28 23.80 -31.57 -11.96
N GLY A 29 24.15 -31.85 -10.70
CA GLY A 29 24.29 -33.23 -10.19
C GLY A 29 25.33 -34.12 -10.89
N GLY A 30 26.39 -33.55 -11.48
CA GLY A 30 27.49 -34.31 -12.09
C GLY A 30 27.33 -34.66 -13.57
N PHE A 31 26.20 -34.33 -14.21
CA PHE A 31 25.99 -34.52 -15.66
C PHE A 31 25.95 -33.19 -16.43
N VAL A 32 26.46 -33.19 -17.67
CA VAL A 32 26.43 -32.04 -18.59
C VAL A 32 25.11 -32.04 -19.36
N GLN A 33 24.30 -30.99 -19.27
CA GLN A 33 23.00 -30.92 -19.95
C GLN A 33 22.92 -29.88 -21.08
N ALA A 34 23.77 -28.85 -21.12
CA ALA A 34 23.80 -27.91 -22.23
C ALA A 34 25.17 -27.22 -22.37
N ALA A 35 25.58 -26.96 -23.62
CA ALA A 35 26.73 -26.15 -23.97
C ALA A 35 26.31 -25.08 -24.98
N VAL A 36 26.50 -23.81 -24.63
CA VAL A 36 26.28 -22.67 -25.55
C VAL A 36 27.65 -22.17 -25.98
N SER A 37 27.88 -22.07 -27.29
CA SER A 37 29.14 -21.59 -27.87
C SER A 37 28.89 -20.38 -28.78
N TRP A 38 29.74 -19.36 -28.65
CA TRP A 38 29.70 -18.16 -29.47
C TRP A 38 30.94 -18.08 -30.37
N MET A 39 30.83 -17.45 -31.54
CA MET A 39 31.94 -17.04 -32.39
C MET A 39 31.90 -15.53 -32.55
N SER A 40 33.02 -14.84 -32.30
CA SER A 40 33.16 -13.40 -32.55
C SER A 40 34.26 -13.14 -33.59
N ALA A 41 34.03 -12.18 -34.50
CA ALA A 41 35.04 -11.69 -35.42
C ALA A 41 36.06 -10.77 -34.69
N PRO A 42 37.30 -10.59 -35.20
CA PRO A 42 38.42 -10.09 -34.40
C PRO A 42 38.42 -8.58 -34.08
N THR A 43 37.39 -7.82 -34.46
CA THR A 43 37.43 -6.34 -34.40
C THR A 43 36.36 -5.70 -33.53
N GLU A 44 35.68 -6.45 -32.68
CA GLU A 44 34.70 -5.90 -31.72
C GLU A 44 35.12 -6.14 -30.26
N PRO A 45 34.87 -5.20 -29.33
CA PRO A 45 35.22 -5.36 -27.93
C PRO A 45 34.48 -6.54 -27.32
N CYS A 46 35.23 -7.36 -26.57
CA CYS A 46 34.79 -8.64 -26.03
C CYS A 46 33.62 -8.46 -25.04
N ILE A 47 32.38 -8.69 -25.50
CA ILE A 47 31.18 -8.69 -24.65
C ILE A 47 31.27 -9.88 -23.69
N ARG A 48 31.61 -9.64 -22.43
CA ARG A 48 31.61 -10.68 -21.38
C ARG A 48 30.29 -10.61 -20.59
N PRO A 49 29.49 -11.69 -20.55
CA PRO A 49 28.35 -11.74 -19.64
C PRO A 49 28.87 -11.79 -18.19
N THR A 50 28.41 -10.86 -17.35
CA THR A 50 28.86 -10.75 -15.95
C THR A 50 28.07 -11.66 -15.02
N ALA A 51 26.85 -12.05 -15.39
CA ALA A 51 26.07 -13.10 -14.71
C ALA A 51 25.02 -13.69 -15.67
N CYS A 52 24.71 -14.98 -15.52
CA CYS A 52 23.59 -15.59 -16.22
C CYS A 52 22.78 -16.45 -15.23
N SER A 53 21.45 -16.24 -15.19
CA SER A 53 20.54 -16.93 -14.28
C SER A 53 19.40 -17.62 -15.05
N ILE A 54 18.98 -18.79 -14.55
CA ILE A 54 17.85 -19.54 -15.10
C ILE A 54 16.56 -18.90 -14.58
N ARG A 55 15.67 -18.49 -15.49
CA ARG A 55 14.36 -17.95 -15.07
C ARG A 55 13.29 -19.03 -14.96
N THR A 56 13.22 -19.94 -15.92
CA THR A 56 12.21 -21.01 -15.94
C THR A 56 12.72 -22.26 -16.68
N TRP A 57 12.28 -23.42 -16.23
CA TRP A 57 12.44 -24.70 -16.94
C TRP A 57 11.06 -25.28 -17.22
N SER A 58 10.80 -25.63 -18.48
CA SER A 58 9.57 -26.32 -18.89
C SER A 58 9.87 -27.78 -19.20
N ALA A 59 9.37 -28.68 -18.36
CA ALA A 59 9.50 -30.12 -18.58
C ALA A 59 8.73 -30.60 -19.83
N ALA A 60 7.66 -29.90 -20.22
CA ALA A 60 6.80 -30.29 -21.34
C ALA A 60 7.41 -30.02 -22.72
N THR A 61 8.27 -28.99 -22.82
CA THR A 61 8.90 -28.58 -24.08
C THR A 61 10.41 -28.79 -24.10
N ASN A 62 10.99 -29.23 -22.98
CA ASN A 62 12.42 -29.38 -22.76
C ASN A 62 13.22 -28.11 -23.16
N ALA A 63 12.61 -26.94 -22.92
CA ALA A 63 13.16 -25.63 -23.26
C ALA A 63 13.65 -24.91 -21.99
N LEU A 64 14.82 -24.29 -22.10
CA LEU A 64 15.47 -23.54 -21.02
C LEU A 64 15.55 -22.06 -21.41
N THR A 65 15.01 -21.18 -20.55
CA THR A 65 15.08 -19.73 -20.75
C THR A 65 16.10 -19.13 -19.79
N LEU A 66 17.17 -18.57 -20.34
CA LEU A 66 18.25 -17.93 -19.60
C LEU A 66 18.15 -16.40 -19.71
N ARG A 67 18.44 -15.68 -18.63
CA ARG A 67 18.71 -14.24 -18.67
C ARG A 67 20.20 -14.04 -18.41
N CYS A 68 20.91 -13.46 -19.36
CA CYS A 68 22.29 -13.01 -19.15
C CYS A 68 22.29 -11.48 -19.06
N ASP A 69 22.94 -10.94 -18.04
CA ASP A 69 23.16 -9.51 -17.90
C ASP A 69 24.45 -9.13 -18.65
N ILE A 70 24.34 -8.15 -19.53
CA ILE A 70 25.45 -7.58 -20.28
C ILE A 70 25.66 -6.15 -19.78
N ALA A 71 26.84 -5.86 -19.26
CA ALA A 71 27.21 -4.49 -18.94
C ALA A 71 27.54 -3.76 -20.26
N GLN A 72 26.72 -2.79 -20.66
CA GLN A 72 27.09 -1.78 -21.66
C GLN A 72 27.55 -0.52 -20.93
N GLU A 73 28.81 -0.12 -21.14
CA GLU A 73 29.21 1.28 -20.97
C GLU A 73 28.61 2.08 -22.13
N GLU A 74 27.86 3.13 -21.81
CA GLU A 74 27.19 4.02 -22.77
C GLU A 74 28.22 4.66 -23.71
N THR A 75 28.09 4.38 -25.01
CA THR A 75 28.52 5.31 -26.07
C THR A 75 27.42 5.40 -27.12
N ASP A 76 27.02 6.64 -27.39
CA ASP A 76 25.84 7.07 -28.11
C ASP A 76 26.03 6.95 -29.64
N ILE A 77 25.43 5.95 -30.30
CA ILE A 77 25.33 5.90 -31.77
C ILE A 77 23.99 5.22 -32.16
N GLY A 78 23.09 6.01 -32.76
CA GLY A 78 21.76 5.57 -33.18
C GLY A 78 21.76 4.57 -34.33
N LEU A 79 20.93 3.53 -34.22
CA LEU A 79 20.50 2.68 -35.33
C LEU A 79 19.04 2.28 -35.14
N ARG A 80 18.17 2.79 -36.04
CA ARG A 80 16.81 2.30 -36.25
C ARG A 80 16.87 0.90 -36.85
N ALA A 81 16.20 -0.07 -36.23
CA ALA A 81 15.88 -1.35 -36.85
C ALA A 81 14.35 -1.52 -36.93
N THR A 82 13.81 -1.49 -38.14
CA THR A 82 12.44 -1.90 -38.46
C THR A 82 12.38 -3.42 -38.59
N PRO A 83 11.38 -4.12 -38.00
CA PRO A 83 11.22 -5.55 -38.23
C PRO A 83 10.49 -5.78 -39.56
N THR A 84 11.12 -6.56 -40.44
CA THR A 84 10.49 -7.07 -41.67
C THR A 84 9.90 -8.43 -41.36
N VAL A 85 8.58 -8.59 -41.46
CA VAL A 85 7.88 -9.88 -41.33
C VAL A 85 7.76 -10.51 -42.71
N THR A 86 8.35 -11.69 -42.91
CA THR A 86 8.13 -12.53 -44.09
C THR A 86 6.97 -13.48 -43.83
N ALA A 87 5.88 -13.32 -44.59
CA ALA A 87 4.73 -14.22 -44.61
C ALA A 87 4.95 -15.34 -45.63
N ASP A 88 4.82 -16.59 -45.18
CA ASP A 88 4.86 -17.77 -46.04
C ASP A 88 3.46 -18.07 -46.62
N ARG A 89 3.41 -18.46 -47.89
CA ARG A 89 2.20 -18.65 -48.69
C ARG A 89 1.77 -20.12 -48.66
N GLY A 90 0.58 -20.40 -48.15
CA GLY A 90 -0.11 -21.69 -48.33
C GLY A 90 -1.57 -21.46 -48.73
N GLY A 91 -1.92 -21.79 -49.98
CA GLY A 91 -3.22 -21.55 -50.60
C GLY A 91 -4.34 -22.51 -50.16
N GLY A 92 -5.58 -22.01 -50.29
CA GLY A 92 -6.80 -22.79 -50.21
C GLY A 92 -8.02 -21.93 -50.58
N VAL A 93 -8.60 -22.17 -51.75
CA VAL A 93 -9.83 -21.56 -52.27
C VAL A 93 -11.01 -22.45 -51.88
N PHE A 94 -12.06 -21.93 -51.23
CA PHE A 94 -13.43 -22.48 -51.33
C PHE A 94 -14.52 -21.43 -50.99
N ASP A 95 -15.27 -21.08 -52.04
CA ASP A 95 -16.72 -20.85 -52.22
C ASP A 95 -17.62 -20.31 -51.08
N GLY A 96 -18.11 -19.09 -51.29
CA GLY A 96 -19.53 -18.75 -51.48
C GLY A 96 -20.63 -19.30 -50.56
N ARG A 97 -21.27 -18.34 -49.86
CA ARG A 97 -22.64 -18.33 -49.29
C ARG A 97 -22.79 -18.84 -47.85
N ARG A 98 -22.81 -17.89 -46.92
CA ARG A 98 -23.89 -17.67 -45.92
C ARG A 98 -23.63 -16.36 -45.19
N ALA A 99 -24.34 -15.31 -45.60
CA ALA A 99 -24.45 -14.08 -44.83
C ALA A 99 -25.33 -14.36 -43.60
N ARG A 100 -24.76 -14.21 -42.41
CA ARG A 100 -25.49 -14.03 -41.14
C ARG A 100 -24.86 -12.84 -40.43
N GLU A 101 -25.56 -11.71 -40.56
CA GLU A 101 -25.76 -10.66 -39.56
C GLU A 101 -24.67 -10.54 -38.49
N LEU A 102 -23.64 -9.74 -38.81
CA LEU A 102 -22.70 -9.22 -37.83
C LEU A 102 -23.38 -8.01 -37.17
N VAL A 103 -23.89 -8.19 -35.95
CA VAL A 103 -24.23 -7.07 -35.07
C VAL A 103 -22.90 -6.44 -34.66
N LEU A 104 -22.62 -5.25 -35.21
CA LEU A 104 -21.52 -4.40 -34.78
C LEU A 104 -21.82 -3.89 -33.38
N SER A 105 -21.35 -4.60 -32.36
CA SER A 105 -21.20 -4.03 -31.01
C SER A 105 -19.98 -3.13 -31.05
N ASN A 106 -20.18 -1.81 -30.95
CA ASN A 106 -19.11 -0.83 -30.81
C ASN A 106 -18.24 -1.17 -29.60
N THR A 107 -17.07 -1.75 -29.84
CA THR A 107 -15.97 -1.83 -28.87
C THR A 107 -15.04 -0.66 -29.13
N ASP A 108 -15.44 0.54 -28.70
CA ASP A 108 -14.61 1.76 -28.75
C ASP A 108 -14.93 2.67 -27.53
N GLU A 109 -15.03 2.08 -26.33
CA GLU A 109 -15.08 2.83 -25.05
C GLU A 109 -14.07 2.27 -24.04
N ALA A 110 -12.83 2.01 -24.47
CA ALA A 110 -11.77 1.53 -23.57
C ALA A 110 -10.49 2.39 -23.57
N ASP A 111 -10.45 3.53 -24.26
CA ASP A 111 -9.21 4.32 -24.35
C ASP A 111 -9.43 5.84 -24.44
N ALA A 112 -10.35 6.36 -23.61
CA ALA A 112 -10.73 7.78 -23.62
C ALA A 112 -10.19 8.61 -22.44
N ASP A 113 -9.18 8.14 -21.70
CA ASP A 113 -8.62 8.91 -20.56
C ASP A 113 -7.09 8.98 -20.53
N ALA A 114 -6.46 9.11 -21.69
CA ALA A 114 -5.05 9.50 -21.79
C ALA A 114 -4.91 11.04 -21.77
N ARG A 115 -5.50 11.72 -20.77
CA ARG A 115 -5.11 13.10 -20.45
C ARG A 115 -3.88 13.05 -19.54
N PRO A 116 -2.88 13.94 -19.69
CA PRO A 116 -1.78 14.02 -18.74
C PRO A 116 -2.35 14.29 -17.35
N HIS A 117 -2.30 13.30 -16.47
CA HIS A 117 -2.77 13.40 -15.10
C HIS A 117 -2.03 14.54 -14.41
N THR A 118 -2.78 15.51 -13.88
CA THR A 118 -2.21 16.56 -13.03
C THR A 118 -1.59 15.87 -11.81
N PRO A 119 -0.28 15.96 -11.55
CA PRO A 119 0.39 15.20 -10.49
C PRO A 119 -0.07 15.53 -9.05
N LEU A 120 -1.02 16.45 -8.91
CA LEU A 120 -1.40 17.14 -7.69
C LEU A 120 -2.92 17.34 -7.60
N ALA A 121 -3.70 16.32 -7.97
CA ALA A 121 -5.14 16.31 -7.73
C ALA A 121 -5.45 15.74 -6.33
N HIS A 122 -6.53 16.24 -5.71
CA HIS A 122 -7.10 15.60 -4.53
C HIS A 122 -7.64 14.20 -4.90
N GLY A 123 -7.66 13.28 -3.94
CA GLY A 123 -8.20 11.93 -4.15
C GLY A 123 -7.55 11.14 -5.30
N SER A 124 -6.35 11.54 -5.78
CA SER A 124 -5.73 10.95 -6.97
C SER A 124 -5.60 9.43 -6.86
N ARG A 125 -6.00 8.73 -7.92
CA ARG A 125 -5.80 7.28 -8.04
C ARG A 125 -4.40 6.90 -8.47
N VAL A 126 -3.67 7.82 -9.08
CA VAL A 126 -2.33 7.56 -9.61
C VAL A 126 -1.35 8.38 -8.78
N LEU A 127 -0.66 7.71 -7.85
CA LEU A 127 0.33 8.31 -6.95
C LEU A 127 1.75 7.92 -7.40
N PRO A 128 2.82 8.58 -6.90
CA PRO A 128 4.18 8.31 -7.35
C PRO A 128 4.58 6.82 -7.27
N ALA A 129 4.31 6.16 -6.14
CA ALA A 129 4.73 4.77 -5.91
C ALA A 129 3.65 3.72 -6.22
N VAL A 130 2.37 4.10 -6.20
CA VAL A 130 1.24 3.17 -6.28
C VAL A 130 0.08 3.73 -7.10
N THR A 131 -0.74 2.83 -7.63
CA THR A 131 -2.10 3.14 -8.09
C THR A 131 -3.09 2.71 -7.00
N VAL A 132 -4.01 3.59 -6.62
CA VAL A 132 -5.13 3.30 -5.71
C VAL A 132 -6.29 2.73 -6.54
N ASP A 133 -6.48 1.41 -6.47
CA ASP A 133 -7.48 0.71 -7.29
C ASP A 133 -8.89 0.92 -6.73
N THR A 134 -9.04 0.91 -5.41
CA THR A 134 -10.30 1.24 -4.74
C THR A 134 -10.06 1.67 -3.29
N TYR A 135 -11.01 2.39 -2.72
CA TYR A 135 -11.07 2.74 -1.31
C TYR A 135 -12.51 3.05 -0.91
N ASN A 136 -12.76 3.04 0.40
CA ASN A 136 -14.10 3.31 0.96
C ASN A 136 -15.17 2.37 0.37
N GLU A 137 -14.83 1.09 0.16
CA GLU A 137 -15.78 0.08 -0.30
C GLU A 137 -16.83 -0.19 0.79
N GLU A 138 -18.09 -0.09 0.40
CA GLU A 138 -19.27 -0.23 1.27
C GLU A 138 -19.94 -1.58 1.01
N LEU A 139 -19.35 -2.67 1.50
CA LEU A 139 -19.99 -3.99 1.45
C LEU A 139 -21.16 -4.06 2.43
N ARG A 140 -22.32 -4.50 1.95
CA ARG A 140 -23.53 -4.70 2.76
C ARG A 140 -24.00 -6.15 2.75
N ASP A 141 -24.64 -6.56 3.84
CA ASP A 141 -25.47 -7.75 3.98
C ASP A 141 -26.82 -7.37 4.61
N ASP A 142 -27.67 -8.35 4.91
CA ASP A 142 -29.00 -8.12 5.48
C ASP A 142 -28.94 -7.45 6.88
N ASP A 143 -27.81 -7.56 7.57
CA ASP A 143 -27.58 -7.04 8.92
C ASP A 143 -26.88 -5.67 8.94
N GLY A 144 -26.46 -5.15 7.78
CA GLY A 144 -25.85 -3.82 7.65
C GLY A 144 -24.56 -3.83 6.85
N PHE A 145 -23.55 -3.05 7.28
CA PHE A 145 -22.25 -3.06 6.62
C PHE A 145 -21.40 -4.24 7.11
N VAL A 146 -20.89 -5.04 6.18
CA VAL A 146 -20.02 -6.18 6.46
C VAL A 146 -18.79 -5.75 7.26
N GLY A 147 -18.23 -4.58 6.94
CA GLY A 147 -17.05 -4.05 7.62
C GLY A 147 -17.26 -3.76 9.12
N ASP A 148 -18.49 -3.45 9.55
CA ASP A 148 -18.78 -3.12 10.94
C ASP A 148 -18.59 -4.32 11.87
N ARG A 149 -18.67 -5.54 11.33
CA ARG A 149 -18.39 -6.81 12.03
C ARG A 149 -16.92 -6.96 12.45
N ALA A 150 -16.01 -6.26 11.78
CA ALA A 150 -14.59 -6.22 12.10
C ALA A 150 -14.16 -4.82 12.60
N SER A 151 -14.97 -4.21 13.47
CA SER A 151 -14.70 -2.90 14.07
C SER A 151 -14.34 -2.99 15.56
N ARG A 152 -13.86 -1.87 16.14
CA ARG A 152 -13.72 -1.76 17.60
C ARG A 152 -15.05 -1.99 18.31
N ARG A 153 -16.16 -1.56 17.70
CA ARG A 153 -17.51 -1.73 18.26
C ARG A 153 -17.91 -3.20 18.28
N ALA A 154 -17.63 -3.95 17.22
CA ALA A 154 -17.89 -5.39 17.17
C ALA A 154 -17.12 -6.16 18.24
N PHE A 155 -15.82 -5.87 18.42
CA PHE A 155 -15.05 -6.48 19.51
C PHE A 155 -15.68 -6.21 20.89
N ARG A 156 -16.16 -4.98 21.12
CA ARG A 156 -16.83 -4.60 22.37
C ARG A 156 -18.19 -5.28 22.53
N ALA A 157 -18.95 -5.43 21.46
CA ALA A 157 -20.23 -6.11 21.46
C ALA A 157 -20.07 -7.59 21.82
N ILE A 158 -19.10 -8.28 21.22
CA ILE A 158 -18.74 -9.67 21.56
C ILE A 158 -18.41 -9.78 23.06
N LEU A 159 -17.56 -8.88 23.57
CA LEU A 159 -17.23 -8.86 25.00
C LEU A 159 -18.46 -8.62 25.88
N ALA A 160 -19.34 -7.69 25.50
CA ALA A 160 -20.54 -7.37 26.26
C ALA A 160 -21.52 -8.55 26.33
N ASP A 161 -21.77 -9.21 25.21
CA ASP A 161 -22.63 -10.39 25.10
C ASP A 161 -22.12 -11.53 25.99
N TRP A 162 -20.82 -11.82 25.96
CA TRP A 162 -20.24 -12.83 26.85
C TRP A 162 -20.36 -12.47 28.34
N ARG A 163 -20.19 -11.19 28.70
CA ARG A 163 -20.40 -10.76 30.08
C ARG A 163 -21.84 -10.92 30.54
N GLU A 164 -22.81 -10.68 29.66
CA GLU A 164 -24.23 -10.87 29.95
C GLU A 164 -24.53 -12.36 30.20
N ARG A 165 -24.13 -13.23 29.27
CA ARG A 165 -24.28 -14.70 29.40
C ARG A 165 -23.62 -15.25 30.67
N LEU A 166 -22.45 -14.73 31.04
CA LEU A 166 -21.77 -15.15 32.28
C LEU A 166 -22.52 -14.68 33.53
N LYS A 167 -23.15 -13.50 33.53
CA LYS A 167 -23.94 -13.00 34.67
C LYS A 167 -25.21 -13.81 34.92
N GLU A 168 -25.81 -14.37 33.87
CA GLU A 168 -26.99 -15.22 33.98
C GLU A 168 -26.72 -16.53 34.75
N HIS A 169 -25.47 -17.01 34.71
CA HIS A 169 -25.11 -18.35 35.17
C HIS A 169 -23.88 -18.39 36.10
N GLY A 170 -23.34 -17.24 36.50
CA GLY A 170 -22.13 -17.15 37.30
C GLY A 170 -21.62 -15.73 37.53
N GLU A 171 -20.33 -15.62 37.83
CA GLU A 171 -19.64 -14.35 38.06
C GLU A 171 -18.99 -13.82 36.79
N ASP A 172 -19.16 -12.53 36.52
CA ASP A 172 -18.46 -11.79 35.48
C ASP A 172 -17.00 -11.53 35.90
N PRO A 173 -15.98 -12.09 35.20
CA PRO A 173 -14.57 -11.88 35.53
C PRO A 173 -14.13 -10.40 35.45
N LEU A 174 -14.86 -9.56 34.71
CA LEU A 174 -14.60 -8.13 34.62
C LEU A 174 -15.25 -7.32 35.76
N GLY A 175 -16.08 -7.96 36.58
CA GLY A 175 -16.79 -7.36 37.70
C GLY A 175 -17.70 -6.21 37.28
N ALA A 176 -17.74 -5.16 38.10
CA ALA A 176 -18.63 -4.02 37.90
C ALA A 176 -18.16 -3.01 36.83
N THR A 177 -16.94 -3.12 36.30
CA THR A 177 -16.42 -2.15 35.31
C THR A 177 -17.29 -2.20 34.04
N PRO A 178 -17.89 -1.09 33.58
CA PRO A 178 -18.63 -1.05 32.32
C PRO A 178 -17.77 -1.51 31.12
N THR A 179 -18.36 -2.20 30.15
CA THR A 179 -17.58 -2.77 29.02
C THR A 179 -16.81 -1.70 28.26
N GLU A 180 -17.36 -0.50 28.13
CA GLU A 180 -16.72 0.62 27.44
C GLU A 180 -15.47 1.16 28.16
N GLU A 181 -15.41 0.99 29.49
CA GLU A 181 -14.31 1.47 30.32
C GLU A 181 -13.17 0.45 30.46
N VAL A 182 -13.40 -0.80 30.03
CA VAL A 182 -12.37 -1.85 30.07
C VAL A 182 -11.25 -1.49 29.08
N SER A 183 -10.06 -1.11 29.56
CA SER A 183 -8.95 -0.79 28.67
C SER A 183 -8.39 -2.02 27.95
N LYS A 184 -7.75 -1.83 26.79
CA LYS A 184 -7.06 -2.91 26.06
C LYS A 184 -5.96 -3.52 26.93
N ALA A 185 -5.19 -2.68 27.62
CA ALA A 185 -4.17 -3.12 28.57
C ALA A 185 -4.74 -3.98 29.72
N LYS A 186 -5.98 -3.75 30.16
CA LYS A 186 -6.65 -4.63 31.13
C LYS A 186 -6.94 -6.00 30.51
N LEU A 187 -7.46 -6.04 29.29
CA LEU A 187 -7.71 -7.30 28.56
C LEU A 187 -6.42 -8.08 28.29
N ASP A 188 -5.35 -7.40 27.88
CA ASP A 188 -4.03 -8.02 27.68
C ASP A 188 -3.51 -8.64 28.99
N LYS A 189 -3.64 -7.94 30.12
CA LYS A 189 -3.27 -8.46 31.44
C LYS A 189 -4.14 -9.64 31.87
N MET A 190 -5.44 -9.60 31.58
CA MET A 190 -6.36 -10.69 31.91
C MET A 190 -6.09 -11.94 31.07
N MET A 191 -5.69 -11.79 29.81
CA MET A 191 -5.28 -12.92 28.99
C MET A 191 -4.03 -13.60 29.55
N ALA A 192 -3.08 -12.83 30.06
CA ALA A 192 -1.85 -13.33 30.66
C ALA A 192 -1.96 -13.67 32.15
N SER A 193 -3.16 -13.62 32.75
CA SER A 193 -3.33 -13.84 34.18
C SER A 193 -3.40 -15.33 34.52
N ASP A 194 -3.06 -15.65 35.77
CA ASP A 194 -3.21 -17.01 36.31
C ASP A 194 -4.67 -17.37 36.66
N ASP A 195 -5.63 -16.45 36.50
CA ASP A 195 -7.05 -16.76 36.66
C ASP A 195 -7.61 -17.37 35.37
N PRO A 196 -7.91 -18.70 35.35
CA PRO A 196 -8.29 -19.38 34.12
C PRO A 196 -9.60 -18.84 33.52
N LYS A 197 -10.53 -18.33 34.35
CA LYS A 197 -11.81 -17.80 33.86
C LYS A 197 -11.62 -16.46 33.15
N SER A 198 -10.84 -15.55 33.74
CA SER A 198 -10.48 -14.28 33.10
C SER A 198 -9.76 -14.50 31.78
N ALA A 199 -8.74 -15.37 31.76
CA ALA A 199 -8.00 -15.68 30.55
C ALA A 199 -8.91 -16.31 29.48
N ALA A 200 -9.73 -17.30 29.87
CA ALA A 200 -10.67 -17.97 28.96
C ALA A 200 -11.68 -16.99 28.33
N LEU A 201 -12.23 -16.05 29.10
CA LEU A 201 -13.13 -15.02 28.56
C LEU A 201 -12.45 -14.22 27.45
N VAL A 202 -11.23 -13.74 27.67
CA VAL A 202 -10.51 -12.95 26.66
C VAL A 202 -10.17 -13.81 25.43
N HIS A 203 -9.76 -15.07 25.63
CA HIS A 203 -9.51 -16.00 24.53
C HIS A 203 -10.76 -16.23 23.67
N THR A 204 -11.93 -16.42 24.28
CA THR A 204 -13.20 -16.60 23.57
C THR A 204 -13.53 -15.37 22.72
N VAL A 205 -13.41 -14.17 23.30
CA VAL A 205 -13.68 -12.92 22.58
C VAL A 205 -12.71 -12.72 21.40
N VAL A 206 -11.43 -13.06 21.58
CA VAL A 206 -10.42 -13.01 20.53
C VAL A 206 -10.73 -14.00 19.40
N GLU A 207 -11.13 -15.23 19.74
CA GLU A 207 -11.51 -16.24 18.76
C GLU A 207 -12.72 -15.80 17.92
N GLU A 208 -13.79 -15.34 18.57
CA GLU A 208 -14.99 -14.88 17.87
C GLU A 208 -14.72 -13.67 16.98
N PHE A 209 -13.96 -12.68 17.48
CA PHE A 209 -13.57 -11.54 16.67
C PHE A 209 -12.68 -11.95 15.49
N ALA A 210 -11.80 -12.93 15.65
CA ALA A 210 -10.97 -13.44 14.57
C ALA A 210 -11.79 -14.13 13.46
N VAL A 211 -12.85 -14.86 13.82
CA VAL A 211 -13.80 -15.45 12.86
C VAL A 211 -14.54 -14.36 12.09
N GLU A 212 -14.94 -13.29 12.76
CA GLU A 212 -15.58 -12.14 12.12
C GLU A 212 -14.62 -11.42 11.17
N LEU A 213 -13.39 -11.13 11.61
CA LEU A 213 -12.35 -10.53 10.77
C LEU A 213 -12.06 -11.39 9.53
N ALA A 214 -11.89 -12.71 9.68
CA ALA A 214 -11.70 -13.62 8.56
C ALA A 214 -12.91 -13.63 7.61
N THR A 215 -14.11 -13.48 8.14
CA THR A 215 -15.34 -13.36 7.33
C THR A 215 -15.34 -12.08 6.51
N VAL A 216 -15.01 -10.95 7.13
CA VAL A 216 -14.88 -9.67 6.44
C VAL A 216 -13.82 -9.75 5.34
N VAL A 217 -12.61 -10.22 5.65
CA VAL A 217 -11.53 -10.36 4.65
C VAL A 217 -11.98 -11.24 3.48
N ARG A 218 -12.63 -12.38 3.71
CA ARG A 218 -13.17 -13.24 2.64
C ARG A 218 -14.17 -12.52 1.76
N ARG A 219 -15.01 -11.65 2.32
CA ARG A 219 -16.01 -10.89 1.57
C ARG A 219 -15.34 -9.86 0.67
N PHE A 220 -14.32 -9.16 1.17
CA PHE A 220 -13.50 -8.26 0.37
C PHE A 220 -12.77 -9.00 -0.76
N MET A 221 -12.11 -10.12 -0.47
CA MET A 221 -11.38 -10.92 -1.47
C MET A 221 -12.25 -11.49 -2.60
N ARG A 222 -13.59 -11.46 -2.47
CA ARG A 222 -14.53 -11.84 -3.54
C ARG A 222 -14.86 -10.68 -4.49
N LEU A 223 -14.55 -9.44 -4.12
CA LEU A 223 -14.75 -8.29 -4.99
C LEU A 223 -13.76 -8.32 -6.15
N ALA A 224 -14.23 -7.95 -7.34
CA ALA A 224 -13.37 -7.84 -8.52
C ALA A 224 -12.22 -6.84 -8.30
N SER A 225 -12.47 -5.74 -7.58
CA SER A 225 -11.49 -4.71 -7.22
C SER A 225 -10.41 -5.18 -6.24
N TRP A 226 -10.64 -6.29 -5.53
CA TRP A 226 -9.72 -6.88 -4.55
C TRP A 226 -9.07 -8.18 -5.03
N LYS A 227 -9.36 -8.58 -6.26
CA LYS A 227 -8.80 -9.79 -6.85
C LYS A 227 -7.27 -9.72 -6.84
N ASP A 228 -6.66 -10.88 -6.62
CA ASP A 228 -5.20 -11.08 -6.65
C ASP A 228 -4.43 -10.28 -5.58
N THR A 229 -5.11 -9.75 -4.55
CA THR A 229 -4.47 -9.09 -3.40
C THR A 229 -3.63 -10.09 -2.62
N GLN A 230 -2.33 -9.82 -2.51
CA GLN A 230 -1.35 -10.73 -1.91
C GLN A 230 -1.18 -10.50 -0.41
N ARG A 231 -1.29 -9.25 0.03
CA ARG A 231 -1.14 -8.85 1.44
C ARG A 231 -2.17 -7.81 1.83
N ILE A 232 -2.75 -7.92 3.01
CA ILE A 232 -3.62 -6.90 3.61
C ILE A 232 -2.97 -6.46 4.92
N VAL A 233 -2.65 -5.18 5.00
CA VAL A 233 -2.12 -4.57 6.20
C VAL A 233 -3.27 -4.10 7.09
N LEU A 234 -3.28 -4.52 8.35
CA LEU A 234 -4.30 -4.16 9.32
C LEU A 234 -3.83 -3.02 10.22
N GLY A 235 -4.55 -1.91 10.17
CA GLY A 235 -4.32 -0.72 10.97
C GLY A 235 -5.32 -0.56 12.11
N GLY A 236 -5.11 0.51 12.87
CA GLY A 236 -6.01 0.92 13.94
C GLY A 236 -5.60 0.40 15.31
N GLY A 237 -6.03 1.13 16.35
CA GLY A 237 -5.49 0.90 17.69
C GLY A 237 -5.84 -0.46 18.30
N LEU A 238 -6.83 -1.20 17.79
CA LEU A 238 -7.11 -2.56 18.28
C LEU A 238 -5.99 -3.52 17.85
N ILE A 239 -5.56 -3.47 16.59
CA ILE A 239 -4.53 -4.36 16.04
C ILE A 239 -3.18 -4.13 16.72
N ALA A 240 -2.88 -2.90 17.14
CA ALA A 240 -1.67 -2.58 17.91
C ALA A 240 -1.65 -3.09 19.37
N SER A 241 -2.71 -3.76 19.84
CA SER A 241 -2.72 -4.42 21.15
C SER A 241 -2.47 -5.91 21.01
N ARG A 242 -1.97 -6.58 22.07
CA ARG A 242 -1.63 -8.00 22.01
C ARG A 242 -2.84 -8.88 21.67
N ILE A 243 -4.01 -8.57 22.23
CA ILE A 243 -5.26 -9.24 21.86
C ILE A 243 -5.61 -9.07 20.37
N GLY A 244 -5.30 -7.91 19.77
CA GLY A 244 -5.57 -7.63 18.35
C GLY A 244 -4.62 -8.37 17.43
N GLU A 245 -3.33 -8.40 17.76
CA GLU A 245 -2.34 -9.22 17.05
C GLU A 245 -2.73 -10.70 17.02
N LEU A 246 -3.18 -11.23 18.16
CA LEU A 246 -3.63 -12.62 18.26
C LEU A 246 -4.88 -12.86 17.44
N ALA A 247 -5.85 -11.94 17.46
CA ALA A 247 -7.04 -12.05 16.62
C ALA A 247 -6.69 -12.04 15.12
N MET A 248 -5.75 -11.18 14.69
CA MET A 248 -5.25 -11.15 13.32
C MET A 248 -4.54 -12.46 12.96
N GLY A 249 -3.63 -12.95 13.82
CA GLY A 249 -2.94 -14.23 13.61
C GLY A 249 -3.92 -15.39 13.50
N ARG A 250 -4.96 -15.40 14.34
CA ARG A 250 -6.03 -16.40 14.27
C ARG A 250 -6.85 -16.28 12.99
N ALA A 251 -7.22 -15.07 12.58
CA ALA A 251 -7.91 -14.83 11.32
C ALA A 251 -7.08 -15.32 10.13
N SER A 252 -5.76 -15.09 10.13
CA SER A 252 -4.83 -15.60 9.12
C SER A 252 -4.82 -17.13 9.03
N LEU A 253 -4.84 -17.83 10.18
CA LEU A 253 -4.97 -19.29 10.20
C LEU A 253 -6.30 -19.77 9.63
N ILE A 254 -7.41 -19.11 9.96
CA ILE A 254 -8.74 -19.43 9.43
C ILE A 254 -8.78 -19.25 7.91
N LEU A 255 -8.21 -18.16 7.40
CA LEU A 255 -8.12 -17.87 5.97
C LEU A 255 -7.27 -18.92 5.24
N THR A 256 -6.11 -19.26 5.80
CA THR A 256 -5.22 -20.30 5.27
C THR A 256 -5.93 -21.66 5.22
N GLY A 257 -6.61 -22.05 6.29
CA GLY A 257 -7.39 -23.29 6.34
C GLY A 257 -8.56 -23.33 5.36
N ALA A 258 -9.08 -22.17 4.97
CA ALA A 258 -10.11 -22.01 3.95
C ALA A 258 -9.55 -21.91 2.51
N GLY A 259 -8.23 -22.03 2.32
CA GLY A 259 -7.59 -21.94 1.01
C GLY A 259 -7.55 -20.53 0.43
N VAL A 260 -7.69 -19.49 1.26
CA VAL A 260 -7.60 -18.09 0.82
C VAL A 260 -6.14 -17.64 0.89
N THR A 261 -5.54 -17.42 -0.28
CA THR A 261 -4.15 -16.97 -0.39
C THR A 261 -4.05 -15.46 -0.19
N VAL A 262 -3.92 -15.04 1.07
CA VAL A 262 -3.64 -13.64 1.44
C VAL A 262 -2.85 -13.59 2.74
N GLU A 263 -1.81 -12.78 2.79
CA GLU A 263 -1.06 -12.51 4.02
C GLU A 263 -1.74 -11.38 4.81
N LEU A 264 -1.89 -11.56 6.13
CA LEU A 264 -2.31 -10.48 7.03
C LEU A 264 -1.11 -10.04 7.85
N SER A 265 -0.81 -8.74 7.82
CA SER A 265 0.26 -8.14 8.61
C SER A 265 -0.26 -6.90 9.34
N PRO A 266 0.31 -6.51 10.49
CA PRO A 266 -0.05 -5.25 11.12
C PRO A 266 0.62 -4.08 10.38
N ILE A 267 0.05 -2.88 10.47
CA ILE A 267 0.79 -1.66 10.15
C ILE A 267 1.99 -1.58 11.11
N GLN A 268 3.18 -1.35 10.56
CA GLN A 268 4.41 -1.27 11.34
C GLN A 268 4.55 0.06 12.06
N ASN A 269 4.14 1.14 11.38
CA ASN A 269 4.10 2.47 11.98
C ASN A 269 3.10 2.54 13.14
N HIS A 270 3.38 3.36 14.14
CA HIS A 270 2.44 3.55 15.25
C HIS A 270 1.07 4.02 14.70
N PRO A 271 -0.08 3.48 15.15
CA PRO A 271 -1.38 3.80 14.56
C PRO A 271 -1.77 5.27 14.60
N ASP A 272 -1.26 6.03 15.59
CA ASP A 272 -1.48 7.48 15.69
C ASP A 272 -0.59 8.31 14.75
N GLU A 273 0.36 7.68 14.07
CA GLU A 273 1.40 8.34 13.26
C GLU A 273 1.38 7.87 11.81
N ALA A 274 0.91 6.65 11.54
CA ALA A 274 0.80 6.09 10.19
C ALA A 274 0.07 7.01 9.19
N GLY A 275 -1.04 7.64 9.59
CA GLY A 275 -1.75 8.61 8.74
C GLY A 275 -0.96 9.90 8.47
N LEU A 276 -0.10 10.32 9.41
CA LEU A 276 0.80 11.46 9.20
C LEU A 276 1.94 11.05 8.26
N ILE A 277 2.62 9.94 8.55
CA ILE A 277 3.76 9.43 7.77
C ILE A 277 3.35 9.19 6.33
N GLY A 278 2.22 8.53 6.07
CA GLY A 278 1.79 8.23 4.71
C GLY A 278 1.53 9.46 3.84
N SER A 279 1.39 10.65 4.42
CA SER A 279 1.23 11.92 3.69
C SER A 279 2.46 12.26 2.83
N VAL A 280 3.66 11.77 3.17
CA VAL A 280 4.87 11.98 2.35
C VAL A 280 4.77 11.32 0.97
N GLN A 281 3.93 10.29 0.84
CA GLN A 281 3.76 9.54 -0.40
C GLN A 281 2.75 10.19 -1.35
N LEU A 282 2.04 11.24 -0.92
CA LEU A 282 1.10 11.98 -1.77
C LEU A 282 1.84 12.92 -2.72
N ALA A 283 2.96 13.49 -2.28
CA ALA A 283 3.74 14.44 -3.05
C ALA A 283 4.77 13.73 -3.94
N PRO A 284 4.96 14.19 -5.19
CA PRO A 284 6.14 13.85 -5.97
C PRO A 284 7.45 14.29 -5.29
N SER A 285 8.54 13.54 -5.49
CA SER A 285 9.84 13.78 -4.84
C SER A 285 10.42 15.18 -5.09
N TRP A 286 10.11 15.81 -6.22
CA TRP A 286 10.59 17.16 -6.54
C TRP A 286 9.95 18.27 -5.67
N ILE A 287 8.75 18.06 -5.10
CA ILE A 287 8.16 18.98 -4.12
C ILE A 287 8.93 18.92 -2.79
N LEU A 288 9.39 17.71 -2.46
CA LEU A 288 10.05 17.41 -1.19
C LEU A 288 11.55 17.77 -1.23
N ALA A 289 12.12 17.86 -2.42
CA ALA A 289 13.54 18.16 -2.62
C ALA A 289 13.95 19.49 -1.96
N GLY A 290 15.03 19.44 -1.18
CA GLY A 290 15.60 20.62 -0.51
C GLY A 290 14.94 21.01 0.82
N HIS A 291 13.94 20.27 1.27
CA HIS A 291 13.25 20.47 2.53
C HIS A 291 13.54 19.33 3.51
N ASP A 292 13.40 19.62 4.81
CA ASP A 292 13.65 18.64 5.88
C ASP A 292 12.36 17.89 6.25
N ALA A 293 11.21 18.56 6.14
CA ALA A 293 9.92 18.05 6.63
C ALA A 293 8.71 18.62 5.88
N ILE A 294 7.55 17.98 6.05
CA ILE A 294 6.23 18.45 5.59
C ILE A 294 5.24 18.61 6.75
N LEU A 295 4.16 19.35 6.52
CA LEU A 295 2.99 19.30 7.39
C LEU A 295 2.10 18.11 7.01
N ALA A 296 1.47 17.50 8.00
CA ALA A 296 0.49 16.43 7.79
C ALA A 296 -0.69 16.56 8.76
N ALA A 297 -1.86 16.12 8.31
CA ALA A 297 -3.02 15.92 9.17
C ALA A 297 -3.67 14.55 8.93
N ASP A 298 -4.03 13.88 10.01
CA ASP A 298 -4.86 12.67 10.04
C ASP A 298 -6.15 13.02 10.78
N ILE A 299 -7.22 13.20 10.01
CA ILE A 299 -8.55 13.53 10.53
C ILE A 299 -9.37 12.25 10.48
N GLY A 300 -9.85 11.80 11.64
CA GLY A 300 -10.77 10.69 11.77
C GLY A 300 -12.11 11.12 12.37
N GLY A 301 -13.07 10.20 12.42
CA GLY A 301 -14.40 10.45 12.99
C GLY A 301 -14.45 10.68 14.51
N THR A 302 -13.32 10.75 15.20
CA THR A 302 -13.27 10.95 16.67
C THR A 302 -12.09 11.80 17.10
N ASN A 303 -11.00 11.76 16.33
CA ASN A 303 -9.75 12.45 16.64
C ASN A 303 -9.28 13.20 15.39
N ALA A 304 -8.61 14.32 15.60
CA ALA A 304 -7.77 14.97 14.62
C ALA A 304 -6.34 14.96 15.15
N ARG A 305 -5.40 14.59 14.29
CA ARG A 305 -3.96 14.64 14.57
C ARG A 305 -3.33 15.52 13.52
N VAL A 306 -2.43 16.39 13.95
CA VAL A 306 -1.60 17.18 13.03
C VAL A 306 -0.16 17.04 13.44
N GLY A 307 0.75 17.07 12.48
CA GLY A 307 2.16 16.87 12.76
C GLY A 307 3.06 17.45 11.69
N ILE A 308 4.34 17.46 12.06
CA ILE A 308 5.45 17.68 11.15
C ILE A 308 6.12 16.32 10.95
N VAL A 309 6.23 15.91 9.70
CA VAL A 309 6.84 14.65 9.31
C VAL A 309 8.19 14.95 8.68
N GLU A 310 9.26 14.52 9.32
CA GLU A 310 10.61 14.56 8.77
C GLU A 310 10.71 13.57 7.62
N LEU A 311 11.26 14.04 6.50
CA LEU A 311 11.33 13.24 5.27
C LEU A 311 12.39 12.15 5.35
N ASN A 312 13.48 12.43 6.08
CA ASN A 312 14.68 11.58 6.18
C ASN A 312 15.10 11.03 4.81
N ALA A 313 15.01 11.89 3.79
CA ALA A 313 15.16 11.47 2.41
C ALA A 313 16.60 11.01 2.15
N ASP A 314 16.74 9.84 1.53
CA ASP A 314 18.06 9.35 1.13
C ASP A 314 18.62 10.14 -0.07
N LYS A 315 19.83 9.79 -0.51
CA LYS A 315 20.48 10.45 -1.67
C LYS A 315 19.69 10.31 -2.98
N ARG A 316 18.76 9.36 -3.06
CA ARG A 316 17.90 9.10 -4.23
C ARG A 316 16.53 9.76 -4.08
N GLY A 317 16.28 10.48 -2.98
CA GLY A 317 15.01 11.13 -2.68
C GLY A 317 13.94 10.19 -2.13
N SER A 318 14.31 8.97 -1.70
CA SER A 318 13.38 8.04 -1.08
C SER A 318 13.05 8.49 0.34
N VAL A 319 11.76 8.57 0.66
CA VAL A 319 11.21 8.96 1.97
C VAL A 319 10.81 7.74 2.81
N ALA A 320 11.53 6.63 2.66
CA ALA A 320 11.22 5.38 3.34
C ALA A 320 11.43 5.45 4.86
N GLU A 321 12.33 6.31 5.32
CA GLU A 321 12.68 6.52 6.73
C GLU A 321 11.92 7.71 7.35
N ALA A 322 10.82 8.15 6.72
CA ALA A 322 10.04 9.29 7.19
C ALA A 322 9.47 9.02 8.60
N ASP A 323 9.55 10.01 9.48
CA ASP A 323 9.17 9.88 10.89
C ASP A 323 8.48 11.15 11.41
N VAL A 324 7.69 11.03 12.47
CA VAL A 324 6.95 12.14 13.06
C VAL A 324 7.84 12.90 14.05
N TRP A 325 8.28 14.10 13.66
CA TRP A 325 9.11 14.95 14.52
C TRP A 325 8.34 15.53 15.70
N LYS A 326 7.17 16.12 15.41
CA LYS A 326 6.25 16.70 16.40
C LYS A 326 4.82 16.47 15.95
N ARG A 327 3.95 16.21 16.91
CA ARG A 327 2.51 16.08 16.68
C ARG A 327 1.69 16.72 17.79
N GLN A 328 0.49 17.15 17.41
CA GLN A 328 -0.59 17.48 18.31
C GLN A 328 -1.76 16.53 18.04
N HIS A 329 -2.44 16.13 19.11
CA HIS A 329 -3.58 15.22 19.06
C HIS A 329 -4.75 15.88 19.78
N TRP A 330 -5.90 15.89 19.11
CA TRP A 330 -7.15 16.39 19.65
C TRP A 330 -8.26 15.38 19.46
N ARG A 331 -8.93 15.02 20.56
CA ARG A 331 -10.13 14.19 20.54
C ARG A 331 -11.38 15.06 20.42
N HIS A 332 -11.67 15.53 19.20
CA HIS A 332 -12.80 16.42 18.91
C HIS A 332 -14.17 15.87 19.32
N PHE A 333 -14.30 14.54 19.40
CA PHE A 333 -15.53 13.88 19.85
C PHE A 333 -15.96 14.29 21.26
N ASP A 334 -15.00 14.60 22.13
CA ASP A 334 -15.28 14.98 23.52
C ASP A 334 -15.79 16.44 23.60
N ASP A 335 -15.41 17.28 22.63
CA ASP A 335 -15.73 18.71 22.62
C ASP A 335 -16.94 19.05 21.75
N LYS A 336 -17.33 18.15 20.83
CA LYS A 336 -18.46 18.29 19.89
C LYS A 336 -18.55 19.66 19.20
N PRO A 337 -17.46 20.12 18.56
CA PRO A 337 -17.42 21.42 17.92
C PRO A 337 -18.34 21.49 16.70
N SER A 338 -18.70 22.70 16.29
CA SER A 338 -19.20 22.95 14.94
C SER A 338 -18.09 22.73 13.90
N ARG A 339 -18.46 22.69 12.61
CA ARG A 339 -17.48 22.61 11.52
C ARG A 339 -16.44 23.74 11.59
N GLU A 340 -16.89 24.97 11.77
CA GLU A 340 -16.01 26.14 11.76
C GLU A 340 -15.02 26.10 12.92
N GLU A 341 -15.50 25.83 14.14
CA GLU A 341 -14.65 25.68 15.34
C GLU A 341 -13.64 24.54 15.18
N ALA A 342 -14.01 23.46 14.47
CA ALA A 342 -13.09 22.38 14.17
C ALA A 342 -11.98 22.81 13.21
N ILE A 343 -12.31 23.56 12.15
CA ILE A 343 -11.29 24.07 11.21
C ILE A 343 -10.37 25.08 11.89
N ASP A 344 -10.93 25.99 12.70
CA ASP A 344 -10.15 26.98 13.46
C ASP A 344 -9.16 26.28 14.40
N ARG A 345 -9.62 25.29 15.17
CA ARG A 345 -8.75 24.57 16.09
C ARG A 345 -7.69 23.72 15.38
N ILE A 346 -8.01 23.09 14.25
CA ILE A 346 -7.01 22.38 13.44
C ILE A 346 -5.95 23.35 12.92
N ALA A 347 -6.38 24.51 12.41
CA ALA A 347 -5.46 25.54 11.96
C ALA A 347 -4.57 26.05 13.11
N ASP A 348 -5.12 26.31 14.29
CA ASP A 348 -4.34 26.73 15.47
C ASP A 348 -3.28 25.69 15.86
N MET A 349 -3.61 24.40 15.80
CA MET A 349 -2.63 23.34 16.04
C MET A 349 -1.53 23.36 14.97
N LEU A 350 -1.86 23.55 13.69
CA LEU A 350 -0.88 23.62 12.60
C LEU A 350 0.02 24.86 12.72
N VAL A 351 -0.55 26.04 13.03
CA VAL A 351 0.20 27.29 13.23
C VAL A 351 1.26 27.12 14.31
N LYS A 352 0.90 26.56 15.46
CA LYS A 352 1.84 26.29 16.55
C LYS A 352 2.98 25.36 16.13
N LEU A 353 2.71 24.39 15.24
CA LEU A 353 3.75 23.51 14.69
C LEU A 353 4.66 24.26 13.74
N ILE A 354 4.12 25.10 12.85
CA ILE A 354 4.89 25.93 11.91
C ILE A 354 5.81 26.88 12.69
N GLU A 355 5.29 27.62 13.67
CA GLU A 355 6.08 28.53 14.52
C GLU A 355 7.23 27.79 15.22
N ARG A 356 6.96 26.56 15.68
CA ARG A 356 7.98 25.73 16.31
C ARG A 356 9.05 25.29 15.31
N ALA A 357 8.66 24.87 14.12
CA ALA A 357 9.59 24.48 13.06
C ALA A 357 10.52 25.65 12.68
N GLU A 358 9.97 26.86 12.56
CA GLU A 358 10.74 28.08 12.30
C GLU A 358 11.73 28.38 13.44
N GLY A 359 11.28 28.30 14.69
CA GLY A 359 12.14 28.50 15.87
C GLY A 359 13.28 27.49 15.97
N GLU A 360 13.04 26.24 15.57
CA GLU A 360 14.03 25.16 15.56
C GLU A 360 14.78 25.04 14.20
N LYS A 361 14.50 25.93 13.24
CA LYS A 361 15.11 26.01 11.90
C LYS A 361 14.93 24.77 11.03
N VAL A 362 13.83 24.05 11.18
CA VAL A 362 13.42 22.96 10.29
C VAL A 362 12.91 23.56 8.99
N LYS A 363 13.47 23.15 7.84
CA LYS A 363 13.00 23.63 6.53
C LYS A 363 11.73 22.89 6.13
N LEU A 364 10.59 23.48 6.46
CA LEU A 364 9.29 22.96 6.00
C LEU A 364 9.10 23.21 4.50
N ALA A 365 8.65 22.20 3.78
CA ALA A 365 8.11 22.38 2.44
C ALA A 365 6.78 23.16 2.52
N PRO A 366 6.45 24.01 1.53
CA PRO A 366 5.13 24.63 1.41
C PRO A 366 4.08 23.61 0.90
N PHE A 367 4.06 22.42 1.52
CA PHE A 367 3.20 21.29 1.19
C PHE A 367 2.61 20.70 2.47
N MET A 368 1.34 20.30 2.39
CA MET A 368 0.63 19.61 3.45
C MET A 368 -0.20 18.45 2.88
N GLY A 369 -0.02 17.25 3.41
CA GLY A 369 -0.91 16.12 3.14
C GLY A 369 -2.00 15.98 4.21
N ILE A 370 -3.20 15.57 3.81
CA ILE A 370 -4.32 15.33 4.71
C ILE A 370 -4.97 13.99 4.40
N GLY A 371 -4.99 13.09 5.39
CA GLY A 371 -5.91 11.97 5.44
C GLY A 371 -7.23 12.42 6.06
N CYS A 372 -8.34 12.25 5.33
CA CYS A 372 -9.68 12.63 5.80
C CYS A 372 -10.71 11.55 5.42
N PRO A 373 -11.71 11.23 6.27
CA PRO A 373 -12.65 10.16 5.98
C PRO A 373 -13.57 10.56 4.83
N GLY A 374 -13.95 9.57 4.02
CA GLY A 374 -14.90 9.71 2.94
C GLY A 374 -14.31 9.62 1.53
N LEU A 375 -15.19 9.76 0.55
CA LEU A 375 -14.90 9.75 -0.87
C LEU A 375 -14.51 11.16 -1.31
N ILE A 376 -13.23 11.37 -1.56
CA ILE A 376 -12.67 12.67 -1.99
C ILE A 376 -12.64 12.74 -3.52
N ASP A 377 -13.18 13.81 -4.11
CA ASP A 377 -13.05 14.08 -5.54
C ASP A 377 -11.73 14.79 -5.90
N ASP A 378 -11.52 15.07 -7.19
CA ASP A 378 -10.31 15.72 -7.71
C ASP A 378 -10.16 17.19 -7.28
N HIS A 379 -11.26 17.83 -6.87
CA HIS A 379 -11.31 19.18 -6.33
C HIS A 379 -11.15 19.26 -4.81
N GLY A 380 -11.13 18.11 -4.12
CA GLY A 380 -10.99 18.02 -2.66
C GLY A 380 -12.31 18.15 -1.91
N THR A 381 -13.44 18.05 -2.61
CA THR A 381 -14.77 17.94 -2.01
C THR A 381 -14.95 16.55 -1.43
N ILE A 382 -15.52 16.47 -0.23
CA ILE A 382 -15.91 15.19 0.38
C ILE A 382 -17.32 14.87 -0.12
N LEU A 383 -17.45 13.88 -1.00
CA LEU A 383 -18.74 13.55 -1.61
C LEU A 383 -19.68 12.81 -0.64
N LYS A 384 -19.11 11.93 0.19
CA LYS A 384 -19.81 11.14 1.21
C LYS A 384 -18.82 10.48 2.18
N GLY A 385 -19.28 9.96 3.31
CA GLY A 385 -18.46 9.19 4.26
C GLY A 385 -17.80 10.06 5.36
N GLY A 386 -18.17 11.34 5.42
CA GLY A 386 -17.75 12.31 6.42
C GLY A 386 -18.74 12.47 7.58
N GLN A 387 -19.73 11.59 7.73
CA GLN A 387 -20.82 11.70 8.71
C GLN A 387 -20.37 11.70 10.18
N ASN A 388 -19.16 11.24 10.46
CA ASN A 388 -18.58 11.24 11.81
C ASN A 388 -17.71 12.49 12.09
N LEU A 389 -17.62 13.43 11.14
CA LEU A 389 -16.88 14.68 11.29
C LEU A 389 -17.74 15.76 11.96
N PRO A 390 -17.13 16.77 12.62
CA PRO A 390 -17.90 17.81 13.30
C PRO A 390 -18.73 18.67 12.35
N GLY A 391 -20.07 18.64 12.48
CA GLY A 391 -20.99 19.32 11.57
C GLY A 391 -21.17 18.55 10.27
N ASN A 392 -21.21 19.24 9.13
CA ASN A 392 -21.33 18.61 7.81
C ASN A 392 -20.15 19.03 6.92
N TRP A 393 -19.26 18.11 6.57
CA TRP A 393 -18.11 18.40 5.69
C TRP A 393 -18.36 17.95 4.25
N GLU A 394 -19.54 17.40 3.96
CA GLU A 394 -19.89 16.82 2.67
C GLU A 394 -20.53 17.83 1.71
N GLY A 395 -20.28 17.63 0.42
CA GLY A 395 -20.88 18.38 -0.70
C GLY A 395 -20.19 19.72 -1.02
N ASP A 396 -20.60 20.31 -2.13
CA ASP A 396 -19.91 21.45 -2.79
C ASP A 396 -19.89 22.75 -1.97
N GLY A 397 -20.68 22.84 -0.91
CA GLY A 397 -20.74 24.01 -0.03
C GLY A 397 -19.54 24.16 0.90
N PHE A 398 -18.59 23.22 0.90
CA PHE A 398 -17.41 23.25 1.75
C PHE A 398 -16.21 22.56 1.10
N ASN A 399 -15.04 23.18 1.23
CA ASN A 399 -13.77 22.61 0.81
C ASN A 399 -12.73 22.80 1.91
N LEU A 400 -12.25 21.68 2.47
CA LEU A 400 -11.33 21.66 3.60
C LEU A 400 -9.99 22.33 3.27
N ALA A 401 -9.42 22.06 2.09
CA ALA A 401 -8.15 22.63 1.66
C ALA A 401 -8.23 24.15 1.55
N VAL A 402 -9.30 24.68 0.94
CA VAL A 402 -9.54 26.13 0.86
C VAL A 402 -9.76 26.74 2.24
N ALA A 403 -10.52 26.08 3.12
CA ALA A 403 -10.82 26.60 4.45
C ALA A 403 -9.57 26.68 5.34
N LEU A 404 -8.70 25.67 5.29
CA LEU A 404 -7.41 25.65 5.99
C LEU A 404 -6.40 26.60 5.36
N GLY A 405 -6.28 26.62 4.03
CA GLY A 405 -5.33 27.48 3.32
C GLY A 405 -5.49 28.97 3.63
N LYS A 406 -6.71 29.42 3.95
CA LYS A 406 -6.99 30.80 4.39
C LYS A 406 -6.49 31.13 5.80
N ARG A 407 -6.28 30.12 6.64
CA ARG A 407 -5.91 30.25 8.06
C ARG A 407 -4.43 29.98 8.31
N LEU A 408 -3.78 29.24 7.43
CA LEU A 408 -2.37 28.90 7.57
C LEU A 408 -1.47 30.06 7.13
N PRO A 409 -0.37 30.34 7.85
CA PRO A 409 0.66 31.26 7.41
C PRO A 409 1.39 30.70 6.19
N ARG A 410 2.08 31.59 5.47
CA ARG A 410 2.96 31.21 4.38
C ARG A 410 4.21 30.52 4.91
N ILE A 411 4.67 29.49 4.22
CA ILE A 411 5.92 28.78 4.51
C ILE A 411 6.95 29.16 3.45
N GLY A 412 8.09 29.69 3.87
CA GLY A 412 9.13 30.15 2.94
C GLY A 412 8.65 31.24 1.95
N GLY A 413 7.63 32.02 2.33
CA GLY A 413 7.02 33.06 1.47
C GLY A 413 5.96 32.55 0.48
N HIS A 414 5.65 31.25 0.49
CA HIS A 414 4.65 30.63 -0.39
C HIS A 414 3.40 30.20 0.38
N ASP A 415 2.25 30.25 -0.30
CA ASP A 415 1.02 29.66 0.23
C ASP A 415 1.19 28.13 0.33
N VAL A 416 0.63 27.51 1.37
CA VAL A 416 0.75 26.07 1.59
C VAL A 416 -0.11 25.32 0.59
N PHE A 417 0.51 24.46 -0.22
CA PHE A 417 -0.21 23.54 -1.09
C PHE A 417 -0.77 22.38 -0.28
N ILE A 418 -2.09 22.24 -0.22
CA ILE A 418 -2.77 21.21 0.57
C ILE A 418 -3.31 20.13 -0.37
N GLN A 419 -2.91 18.87 -0.14
CA GLN A 419 -3.45 17.71 -0.84
C GLN A 419 -4.25 16.84 0.13
N ILE A 420 -5.45 16.45 -0.27
CA ILE A 420 -6.37 15.65 0.56
C ILE A 420 -6.57 14.30 -0.11
N HIS A 421 -6.53 13.24 0.68
CA HIS A 421 -6.94 11.90 0.28
C HIS A 421 -7.70 11.22 1.42
N ASN A 422 -8.31 10.07 1.13
CA ASN A 422 -9.00 9.25 2.10
C ASN A 422 -8.05 8.80 3.24
N ASP A 423 -8.55 8.83 4.47
CA ASP A 423 -7.82 8.45 5.68
C ASP A 423 -7.19 7.05 5.61
N ALA A 424 -7.94 6.04 5.17
CA ALA A 424 -7.42 4.68 5.02
C ALA A 424 -6.36 4.61 3.91
N VAL A 425 -6.52 5.37 2.83
CA VAL A 425 -5.50 5.47 1.78
C VAL A 425 -4.21 6.04 2.34
N VAL A 426 -4.26 7.22 2.97
CA VAL A 426 -3.06 7.86 3.52
C VAL A 426 -2.42 6.99 4.59
N GLN A 427 -3.20 6.40 5.49
CA GLN A 427 -2.68 5.46 6.48
C GLN A 427 -1.99 4.26 5.83
N GLY A 428 -2.58 3.67 4.79
CA GLY A 428 -1.99 2.57 4.03
C GLY A 428 -0.69 2.97 3.34
N LEU A 429 -0.60 4.19 2.79
CA LEU A 429 0.60 4.68 2.10
C LEU A 429 1.85 4.69 2.99
N SER A 430 1.70 4.75 4.31
CA SER A 430 2.84 4.61 5.24
C SER A 430 3.58 3.26 5.12
N GLU A 431 2.94 2.26 4.53
CA GLU A 431 3.49 0.91 4.33
C GLU A 431 4.10 0.69 2.95
N VAL A 432 4.05 1.68 2.05
CA VAL A 432 4.70 1.60 0.72
C VAL A 432 6.15 1.08 0.79
N PRO A 433 7.01 1.52 1.73
CA PRO A 433 8.36 0.98 1.86
C PRO A 433 8.42 -0.54 2.10
N ASN A 434 7.43 -1.08 2.80
CA ASN A 434 7.33 -2.49 3.22
C ASN A 434 6.58 -3.38 2.23
N MET A 435 5.95 -2.80 1.20
CA MET A 435 5.11 -3.54 0.26
C MET A 435 5.78 -3.80 -1.09
N LYS A 436 7.04 -3.42 -1.27
CA LYS A 436 7.76 -3.50 -2.56
C LYS A 436 7.92 -4.92 -3.11
N ASP A 437 7.76 -5.93 -2.28
CA ASP A 437 7.88 -7.35 -2.63
C ASP A 437 6.61 -7.97 -3.22
N VAL A 438 5.47 -7.26 -3.15
CA VAL A 438 4.18 -7.69 -3.70
C VAL A 438 3.71 -6.76 -4.82
N SER A 439 2.88 -7.25 -5.73
CA SER A 439 2.29 -6.45 -6.80
C SER A 439 1.00 -5.76 -6.35
N HIS A 440 0.18 -6.47 -5.58
CA HIS A 440 -1.13 -5.99 -5.12
C HIS A 440 -1.27 -6.19 -3.62
N TRP A 441 -1.67 -5.13 -2.93
CA TRP A 441 -1.85 -5.14 -1.49
C TRP A 441 -3.01 -4.24 -1.08
N GLY A 442 -3.53 -4.44 0.12
CA GLY A 442 -4.61 -3.64 0.67
C GLY A 442 -4.32 -3.19 2.08
N VAL A 443 -5.14 -2.27 2.57
CA VAL A 443 -5.17 -1.83 3.96
C VAL A 443 -6.59 -1.93 4.48
N MET A 444 -6.72 -2.35 5.74
CA MET A 444 -7.98 -2.27 6.48
C MET A 444 -7.72 -1.63 7.84
N THR A 445 -8.40 -0.52 8.14
CA THR A 445 -8.16 0.27 9.36
C THR A 445 -9.30 0.05 10.35
N ILE A 446 -9.00 -0.65 11.45
CA ILE A 446 -10.00 -1.03 12.46
C ILE A 446 -10.16 0.09 13.49
N GLY A 447 -11.18 0.91 13.27
CA GLY A 447 -11.53 2.04 14.12
C GLY A 447 -12.98 1.97 14.62
N THR A 448 -13.64 3.12 14.63
CA THR A 448 -15.08 3.24 14.91
C THR A 448 -15.91 2.48 13.86
N GLY A 449 -15.43 2.47 12.61
CA GLY A 449 -15.84 1.57 11.54
C GLY A 449 -14.62 0.91 10.90
N LEU A 450 -14.78 0.39 9.68
CA LEU A 450 -13.71 -0.21 8.89
C LEU A 450 -13.35 0.66 7.69
N GLY A 451 -12.22 1.35 7.76
CA GLY A 451 -11.63 1.99 6.58
C GLY A 451 -10.93 0.95 5.71
N ASN A 452 -10.93 1.13 4.40
CA ASN A 452 -10.29 0.18 3.48
C ASN A 452 -9.77 0.86 2.21
N ALA A 453 -8.67 0.33 1.68
CA ALA A 453 -8.15 0.67 0.36
C ALA A 453 -7.34 -0.49 -0.23
N ARG A 454 -7.21 -0.52 -1.55
CA ARG A 454 -6.41 -1.49 -2.31
C ARG A 454 -5.49 -0.74 -3.27
N PHE A 455 -4.27 -1.23 -3.37
CA PHE A 455 -3.18 -0.63 -4.12
C PHE A 455 -2.54 -1.64 -5.09
N THR A 456 -2.07 -1.11 -6.21
CA THR A 456 -1.12 -1.74 -7.13
C THR A 456 0.20 -1.01 -7.06
N ASN A 457 1.29 -1.72 -6.76
CA ASN A 457 2.61 -1.11 -6.84
C ASN A 457 2.96 -0.79 -8.29
N ARG A 458 3.48 0.41 -8.50
CA ARG A 458 3.96 0.83 -9.81
C ARG A 458 5.34 0.23 -10.03
N THR A 459 5.51 -0.40 -11.18
CA THR A 459 6.83 -0.79 -11.66
C THR A 459 7.36 0.39 -12.46
N ASP A 460 8.50 0.93 -12.03
CA ASP A 460 9.23 1.96 -12.77
C ASP A 460 9.68 1.46 -14.16
#